data_AF-A0A7X6Y191-F1
#
_entry.id   AF-A0A7X6Y191-F1
#
_cell.length_a   1.000
_cell.length_b   1.000
_cell.length_c   1.000
_cell.angle_alpha   90.00
_cell.angle_beta   90.00
_cell.angle_gamma   90.00
#
_symmetry.space_group_name_H-M   'P 1'
#
loop_
_entity.id
_entity.type
_entity.pdbx_description
1 polymer ?
#
loop_
_entity_poly.entity_id
_entity_poly.type
_entity_poly.pdbx_seq_one_letter_code
_entity_poly.pdbx_strand_id
1 'polypeptide(L)' 'MTSKERMLIALNLGKPDRLPVTIHQWQEYHLKKYMNGMSELEAFIKCGLDAAVTFYPAYT' A
#
# COMPACT_ATOMS: atom_id res chain seq x y z
N MET A 1 1.54 4.45 -14.12
CA MET A 1 0.24 4.27 -13.46
C MET A 1 0.47 4.24 -11.95
N THR A 2 -0.14 5.17 -11.22
CA THR A 2 -0.10 5.22 -9.75
C THR A 2 -0.92 4.08 -9.13
N SER A 3 -0.72 3.78 -7.85
CA SER A 3 -1.51 2.77 -7.14
C SER A 3 -3.02 3.06 -7.20
N LYS A 4 -3.39 4.34 -7.07
CA LYS A 4 -4.79 4.79 -7.15
C LYS A 4 -5.38 4.57 -8.53
N GLU A 5 -4.66 4.96 -9.59
CA GLU A 5 -5.12 4.76 -10.97
C GLU A 5 -5.35 3.27 -11.26
N ARG A 6 -4.39 2.42 -10.87
CA ARG A 6 -4.46 0.97 -11.06
C ARG A 6 -5.68 0.36 -10.39
N MET A 7 -5.92 0.73 -9.12
CA MET A 7 -7.09 0.28 -8.36
C MET A 7 -8.40 0.71 -9.01
N LEU A 8 -8.53 1.98 -9.39
CA LEU A 8 -9.76 2.51 -9.99
C LEU A 8 -10.04 1.87 -11.35
N ILE A 9 -9.03 1.63 -12.19
CA ILE A 9 -9.22 0.93 -13.48
C ILE A 9 -9.69 -0.51 -13.23
N ALA A 10 -9.07 -1.23 -12.30
CA ALA A 10 -9.46 -2.61 -11.97
C ALA A 10 -10.90 -2.71 -11.44
N LEU A 11 -11.32 -1.79 -10.56
CA LEU A 11 -12.68 -1.72 -10.02
C LEU A 11 -13.73 -1.40 -11.10
N ASN A 12 -13.36 -0.65 -12.14
CA ASN A 12 -14.22 -0.35 -13.29
C ASN A 12 -14.13 -1.42 -14.39
N LEU A 13 -13.64 -2.63 -14.08
CA LEU A 13 -13.50 -3.76 -15.01
C LEU A 13 -12.61 -3.43 -16.23
N GLY A 14 -11.74 -2.43 -16.12
CA GLY A 14 -10.75 -2.08 -17.12
C GLY A 14 -9.49 -2.96 -17.04
N LYS A 15 -8.53 -2.69 -17.94
CA LYS A 15 -7.24 -3.38 -17.99
C LYS A 15 -6.10 -2.46 -17.53
N PRO A 16 -5.70 -2.49 -16.25
CA PRO A 16 -4.53 -1.75 -15.79
C PRO A 16 -3.23 -2.33 -16.36
N ASP A 17 -2.10 -1.65 -16.13
CA ASP A 17 -0.75 -2.11 -16.52
C ASP A 17 -0.37 -3.46 -15.88
N ARG A 18 -0.88 -3.72 -14.67
CA ARG A 18 -0.93 -5.03 -13.98
C ARG A 18 -2.10 -5.03 -12.99
N LEU A 19 -2.50 -6.20 -12.49
CA LEU A 19 -3.47 -6.26 -11.39
C LEU A 19 -2.91 -5.56 -10.14
N PRO A 20 -3.71 -4.75 -9.43
CA PRO A 20 -3.27 -4.12 -8.19
C PRO A 20 -3.03 -5.19 -7.12
N VAL A 21 -1.93 -5.05 -6.37
CA VAL A 21 -1.56 -5.94 -5.26
C VAL A 21 -1.33 -5.11 -4.02
N THR A 22 -2.12 -5.36 -2.97
CA THR A 22 -1.99 -4.68 -1.68
C THR A 22 -2.18 -5.67 -0.53
N ILE A 23 -1.91 -5.23 0.69
CA ILE A 23 -2.13 -6.00 1.92
C ILE A 23 -3.02 -5.21 2.88
N HIS A 24 -3.74 -5.91 3.75
CA HIS A 24 -4.56 -5.30 4.79
C HIS A 24 -3.67 -4.80 5.94
N GLN A 25 -3.01 -3.66 5.68
CA GLN A 25 -2.10 -2.92 6.56
C GLN A 25 -0.75 -3.60 6.82
N TRP A 26 0.27 -2.79 7.09
CA TRP A 26 1.55 -3.28 7.59
C TRP A 26 1.51 -3.43 9.10
N GLN A 27 1.92 -4.61 9.58
CA GLN A 27 2.08 -4.81 11.01
C GLN A 27 3.33 -4.08 11.51
N GLU A 28 3.19 -3.27 12.56
CA GLU A 28 4.29 -2.47 13.12
C GLU A 28 5.51 -3.32 13.50
N TYR A 29 5.28 -4.51 14.05
CA TYR A 29 6.35 -5.47 14.35
C TYR A 29 7.13 -5.85 13.08
N HIS A 30 6.44 -6.12 11.97
CA HIS A 30 7.09 -6.50 10.71
C HIS A 30 7.96 -5.35 10.18
N LEU A 31 7.43 -4.12 10.23
CA LEU A 31 8.17 -2.92 9.83
C LEU A 31 9.46 -2.74 10.64
N LYS A 32 9.37 -2.81 11.97
CA LYS A 32 10.52 -2.67 12.87
C LYS A 32 11.53 -3.82 12.76
N LYS A 33 11.04 -5.06 12.66
CA LYS A 33 11.89 -6.26 12.73
C LYS A 33 12.54 -6.61 11.39
N TYR A 34 11.84 -6.43 10.27
CA TYR A 34 12.26 -6.93 8.96
C TYR A 34 12.46 -5.84 7.91
N MET A 35 11.94 -4.62 8.15
CA MET A 35 12.01 -3.52 7.20
C MET A 35 12.75 -2.30 7.77
N ASN A 36 13.63 -2.51 8.76
CA ASN A 36 14.45 -1.45 9.39
C ASN A 36 13.65 -0.23 9.88
N GLY A 37 12.40 -0.43 10.32
CA GLY A 37 11.56 0.65 10.82
C GLY A 37 11.02 1.59 9.74
N MET A 38 10.97 1.16 8.47
CA MET A 38 10.29 1.88 7.39
C MET A 38 8.85 2.25 7.78
N SER A 39 8.39 3.40 7.33
CA SER A 39 6.96 3.74 7.30
C SER A 39 6.19 2.78 6.40
N GLU A 40 4.87 2.69 6.56
CA GLU A 40 4.01 1.86 5.71
C GLU A 40 4.19 2.20 4.22
N LEU A 41 4.27 3.49 3.89
CA LEU A 41 4.44 3.95 2.51
C LEU A 41 5.79 3.51 1.93
N GLU A 42 6.87 3.65 2.69
CA GLU A 42 8.20 3.18 2.27
C GLU A 42 8.22 1.66 2.08
N ALA A 43 7.55 0.91 2.94
CA ALA A 43 7.44 -0.54 2.82
C ALA A 43 6.66 -0.96 1.57
N PHE A 44 5.55 -0.28 1.24
CA PHE A 44 4.83 -0.51 -0.02
C PHE A 44 5.72 -0.27 -1.25
N ILE A 45 6.46 0.84 -1.25
CA ILE A 45 7.40 1.17 -2.34
C ILE A 45 8.50 0.10 -2.44
N LYS A 46 9.09 -0.29 -1.31
CA LYS A 46 10.17 -1.27 -1.24
C LYS A 46 9.75 -2.65 -1.76
N CYS A 47 8.50 -3.05 -1.52
CA CYS A 47 7.94 -4.33 -1.96
C CYS A 47 7.32 -4.29 -3.37
N GLY A 48 7.25 -3.12 -4.03
CA GLY A 48 6.60 -2.98 -5.33
C GLY A 48 5.08 -3.16 -5.30
N LEU A 49 4.47 -2.96 -4.13
CA LEU A 49 3.05 -3.13 -3.87
C LEU A 49 2.28 -1.81 -4.03
N ASP A 50 0.99 -1.93 -4.29
CA ASP A 50 0.06 -0.81 -4.37
C ASP A 50 -0.27 -0.28 -2.98
N ALA A 51 0.28 0.89 -2.66
CA ALA A 51 0.10 1.54 -1.37
C ALA A 51 -1.38 1.81 -1.04
N ALA A 52 -1.81 1.29 0.10
CA ALA A 52 -3.10 1.56 0.74
C ALA A 52 -2.85 1.84 2.23
N VAL A 53 -2.42 3.07 2.54
CA VAL A 53 -2.06 3.49 3.90
C VAL A 53 -3.30 4.05 4.59
N THR A 54 -3.60 3.53 5.78
CA THR A 54 -4.74 4.04 6.57
C THR A 54 -4.29 5.22 7.41
N PHE A 55 -4.97 6.36 7.26
CA PHE A 55 -4.74 7.53 8.10
C PHE A 55 -5.78 7.55 9.22
N TYR A 56 -5.34 7.38 10.47
CA TYR A 56 -6.17 7.61 11.65
C TYR A 56 -5.74 8.95 12.28
N PRO A 57 -6.58 10.00 12.23
CA PRO A 57 -6.33 11.16 13.07
C PRO A 57 -6.42 10.73 14.53
N ALA A 58 -5.40 11.04 15.32
CA ALA A 58 -5.52 10.95 16.77
C ALA A 58 -6.55 11.99 17.20
N TYR A 59 -7.74 11.55 17.60
CA TYR A 59 -8.69 12.42 18.27
C TYR A 59 -8.12 12.76 19.64
N THR A 60 -7.77 14.03 19.85
CA THR A 60 -7.39 14.61 21.14
C THR A 60 -8.61 15.09 21.90
#